data_AF-A0AAU8JF77-F1
#
_entry.id   AF-A0AAU8JF77-F1
#
_cell.length_a   1.000
_cell.length_b   1.000
_cell.length_c   1.000
_cell.angle_alpha   90.00
_cell.angle_beta   90.00
_cell.angle_gamma   90.00
#
_symmetry.space_group_name_H-M   'P 1'
#
loop_
_entity.id
_entity.type
_entity.pdbx_description
1 polymer ?
#
loop_
_entity_poly.entity_id
_entity_poly.type
_entity_poly.pdbx_seq_one_letter_code
_entity_poly.pdbx_strand_id
1 'polypeptide(L)' 'MPRDYMLRIRLNTQELERLKAVAQNRQVSMSEVIRNYIKRLPKPQKKSE' A
#
# COMPACT_ATOMS: atom_id res chain seq x y z
N MET A 1 3.13 -10.30 13.21
CA MET A 1 1.97 -11.11 12.79
C MET A 1 2.20 -11.57 11.36
N PRO A 2 1.88 -12.83 11.04
CA PRO A 2 1.93 -13.33 9.67
C PRO A 2 0.98 -12.52 8.76
N ARG A 3 1.34 -12.43 7.49
CA ARG A 3 0.63 -11.63 6.46
C ARG A 3 -0.18 -12.60 5.61
N ASP A 4 -1.37 -12.97 6.08
CA ASP A 4 -2.16 -14.07 5.51
C ASP A 4 -3.02 -13.67 4.30
N TYR A 5 -3.14 -12.36 4.04
CA TYR A 5 -4.02 -11.83 3.00
C TYR A 5 -3.24 -11.14 1.87
N MET A 6 -3.71 -11.32 0.63
CA MET A 6 -3.14 -10.73 -0.58
C MET A 6 -4.05 -9.64 -1.14
N LEU A 7 -3.47 -8.46 -1.42
CA LEU A 7 -4.16 -7.36 -2.08
C LEU A 7 -3.74 -7.28 -3.56
N ARG A 8 -4.68 -7.50 -4.48
CA ARG A 8 -4.49 -7.32 -5.92
C ARG A 8 -5.07 -5.97 -6.35
N ILE A 9 -4.24 -5.10 -6.92
CA ILE A 9 -4.63 -3.75 -7.34
C ILE A 9 -4.43 -3.64 -8.85
N ARG A 10 -5.45 -3.16 -9.57
CA ARG A 10 -5.30 -2.77 -10.98
C ARG A 10 -4.81 -1.33 -11.03
N LEU A 11 -3.75 -1.10 -11.80
CA LEU A 11 -3.15 0.22 -11.98
C LEU A 11 -3.12 0.54 -13.48
N ASN A 12 -3.31 1.80 -13.82
CA ASN A 12 -2.95 2.30 -15.14
C ASN A 12 -1.43 2.52 -15.24
N THR A 13 -0.94 2.83 -16.44
CA THR A 13 0.51 3.02 -16.70
C THR A 13 1.12 4.12 -15.82
N GLN A 14 0.45 5.27 -15.69
CA GLN A 14 0.94 6.40 -14.92
C GLN A 14 1.04 6.10 -13.42
N GLU A 15 0.06 5.39 -12.88
CA GLU A 15 0.05 4.94 -11.48
C GLU A 15 1.17 3.94 -11.20
N LEU A 16 1.39 2.99 -12.13
CA LEU A 16 2.46 2.00 -12.02
C LEU A 16 3.84 2.66 -12.06
N GLU A 17 4.07 3.59 -12.99
CA GLU A 17 5.34 4.32 -13.10
C GLU A 17 5.62 5.14 -11.85
N ARG A 18 4.61 5.87 -11.34
CA ARG A 18 4.73 6.62 -10.10
C ARG A 18 5.07 5.70 -8.92
N LEU A 19 4.41 4.55 -8.82
CA LEU A 19 4.66 3.58 -7.74
C LEU A 19 6.09 3.00 -7.83
N LYS A 20 6.54 2.67 -9.04
CA LYS A 20 7.92 2.20 -9.30
C LYS A 20 8.96 3.26 -8.92
N ALA A 21 8.78 4.51 -9.33
CA ALA A 21 9.69 5.60 -9.01
C ALA A 21 9.80 5.82 -7.50
N VAL A 22 8.68 5.82 -6.77
CA VAL A 22 8.69 5.95 -5.30
C VAL A 22 9.38 4.76 -4.63
N ALA A 23 9.13 3.54 -5.12
CA ALA A 23 9.76 2.32 -4.60
C ALA A 23 11.29 2.36 -4.80
N GLN A 24 11.75 2.75 -5.98
CA GLN A 24 13.17 2.92 -6.31
C GLN A 24 13.82 4.00 -5.45
N ASN A 25 13.22 5.19 -5.35
CA ASN A 25 13.77 6.30 -4.56
C ASN A 25 13.90 5.95 -3.07
N ARG A 26 13.03 5.08 -2.55
CA ARG A 26 13.04 4.63 -1.15
C ARG A 26 13.78 3.31 -0.94
N GLN A 27 14.30 2.69 -2.00
CA GLN A 27 14.95 1.37 -1.98
C GLN A 27 14.10 0.29 -1.30
N VAL A 28 12.79 0.30 -1.55
CA VAL A 28 11.84 -0.68 -1.02
C VAL A 28 10.99 -1.28 -2.13
N SER A 29 10.31 -2.39 -1.84
CA SER A 29 9.33 -2.95 -2.78
C SER A 29 8.09 -2.06 -2.92
N MET A 30 7.43 -2.12 -4.08
CA MET A 30 6.14 -1.46 -4.32
C MET A 30 5.09 -1.86 -3.27
N SER A 31 5.08 -3.13 -2.85
CA SER A 31 4.19 -3.61 -1.79
C SER A 31 4.45 -2.91 -0.46
N GLU A 32 5.70 -2.61 -0.13
CA GLU A 32 6.03 -1.89 1.11
C GLU A 32 5.61 -0.42 1.04
N VAL A 33 5.67 0.21 -0.15
CA VAL A 33 5.10 1.55 -0.37
C VAL A 33 3.61 1.54 -0.04
N ILE A 34 2.84 0.62 -0.63
CA ILE A 34 1.39 0.50 -0.36
C ILE A 34 1.11 0.20 1.11
N ARG A 35 1.85 -0.73 1.73
CA ARG A 35 1.73 -1.02 3.17
C ARG A 35 1.94 0.21 4.04
N ASN A 36 2.93 1.05 3.70
CA ASN A 36 3.19 2.25 4.47
C ASN A 36 2.09 3.30 4.33
N TYR A 37 1.40 3.35 3.18
CA TYR A 37 0.16 4.13 3.05
C TYR A 37 -0.99 3.54 3.88
N ILE A 38 -1.16 2.22 3.88
CA ILE A 38 -2.20 1.56 4.69
C ILE A 38 -2.03 1.87 6.19
N LYS A 39 -0.79 1.89 6.70
CA LYS A 39 -0.49 2.26 8.10
C LYS A 39 -0.91 3.68 8.47
N ARG A 40 -1.08 4.57 7.49
CA ARG A 40 -1.49 5.97 7.69
C ARG A 40 -3.00 6.17 7.56
N LEU A 41 -3.75 5.14 7.19
CA LEU A 41 -5.19 5.23 7.13
C LEU A 41 -5.77 5.53 8.51
N PRO A 42 -6.83 6.35 8.60
CA PRO A 42 -7.50 6.58 9.87
C PRO A 42 -7.96 5.24 10.44
N LYS A 43 -7.82 5.09 11.76
CA LYS A 43 -8.37 3.91 12.43
C LYS A 43 -9.88 3.90 12.17
N PRO A 44 -10.47 2.78 11.72
CA PRO A 44 -11.91 2.70 11.60
C PRO A 44 -12.50 3.02 12.96
N GLN A 45 -13.39 4.01 13.02
CA GLN A 45 -14.20 4.23 14.22
C GLN A 45 -14.96 2.93 14.42
N LYS A 46 -14.72 2.26 15.56
CA LYS A 46 -15.57 1.13 15.94
C LYS A 46 -16.99 1.67 15.99
N LYS A 47 -17.86 1.27 15.06
CA LYS A 47 -19.28 1.29 15.34
C LYS A 47 -19.44 0.33 16.51
N SER A 48 -19.72 0.87 17.68
CA SER A 48 -20.28 0.09 18.78
C SER A 48 -21.59 -0.49 18.27
N GLU A 49 -21.61 -1.78 17.99
CA GLU A 49 -22.85 -2.56 17.92
C GLU A 49 -23.37 -2.80 19.35
#